data_AF-A0A5R2N0L4-F1
#
_entry.id   AF-A0A5R2N0L4-F1
#
_cell.length_a   1.000
_cell.length_b   1.000
_cell.length_c   1.000
_cell.angle_alpha   90.00
_cell.angle_beta   90.00
_cell.angle_gamma   90.00
#
_symmetry.space_group_name_H-M   'P 1'
#
loop_
_entity.id
_entity.type
_entity.pdbx_description
1 polymer ?
#
loop_
_entity_poly.entity_id
_entity_poly.type
_entity_poly.pdbx_seq_one_letter_code
_entity_poly.pdbx_strand_id
1 'polypeptide(L)'
;DEAGEPKFILKRRQYKGLASDRVVLVPGPPEEIAVVRWIFSQFVKGKSRIEIVRALNKRGVLTEMGRTWTSNTVHTVLNNERYIGNIVWNRKSEKLHGKRARNPASAWVRAEKSCEPILDRKVFLRARAVA
;
A
#
# COMPACT_ATOMS: atom_id res chain seq x y z
N ASP A 1 -4.49 7.98 -21.95
CA ASP A 1 -4.20 7.53 -23.33
C ASP A 1 -2.78 7.97 -23.66
N GLU A 2 -2.40 8.09 -24.93
CA GLU A 2 -1.07 8.63 -25.31
C GLU A 2 -0.90 10.11 -24.92
N ALA A 3 -2.00 10.85 -24.78
CA ALA A 3 -2.01 12.23 -24.27
C ALA A 3 -1.97 12.33 -22.74
N GLY A 4 -2.03 11.19 -22.03
CA GLY A 4 -2.03 11.13 -20.57
C GLY A 4 -3.42 11.16 -19.92
N GLU A 5 -4.49 11.18 -20.71
CA GLU A 5 -5.85 11.28 -20.18
C GLU A 5 -6.33 9.98 -19.53
N PRO A 6 -6.97 10.02 -18.34
CA PRO A 6 -7.50 8.83 -17.68
C PRO A 6 -8.64 8.20 -18.50
N LYS A 7 -8.49 6.93 -18.91
CA LYS A 7 -9.53 6.19 -19.63
C LYS A 7 -10.62 5.66 -18.68
N PHE A 8 -10.21 4.87 -17.69
CA PHE A 8 -11.09 4.28 -16.67
C PHE A 8 -10.27 3.71 -15.52
N ILE A 9 -10.92 3.44 -14.39
CA ILE A 9 -10.32 2.75 -13.24
C ILE A 9 -10.39 1.24 -13.46
N LEU A 10 -9.24 0.57 -13.40
CA LEU A 10 -9.16 -0.89 -13.46
C LEU A 10 -9.70 -1.50 -12.17
N LYS A 11 -10.73 -2.35 -12.29
CA LYS A 11 -11.18 -3.20 -11.19
C LYS A 11 -10.17 -4.32 -10.94
N ARG A 12 -10.25 -4.93 -9.75
CA ARG A 12 -9.43 -6.09 -9.41
C ARG A 12 -9.51 -7.17 -10.49
N ARG A 13 -8.35 -7.70 -10.88
CA ARG A 13 -8.16 -8.69 -11.98
C ARG A 13 -8.44 -8.17 -13.39
N GLN A 14 -8.71 -6.88 -13.57
CA GLN A 14 -8.68 -6.28 -14.89
C GLN A 14 -7.25 -5.86 -15.23
N TYR A 15 -6.95 -5.88 -16.52
CA TYR A 15 -5.66 -5.50 -17.07
C TYR A 15 -5.90 -4.44 -18.15
N LYS A 16 -4.85 -3.67 -18.46
CA LYS A 16 -4.88 -2.80 -19.62
C LYS A 16 -5.14 -3.61 -20.89
N GLY A 17 -5.98 -3.07 -21.77
CA GLY A 17 -6.31 -3.73 -23.04
C GLY A 17 -5.18 -3.66 -24.05
N LEU A 18 -4.47 -2.52 -24.11
CA LEU A 18 -3.38 -2.29 -25.05
C LEU A 18 -2.02 -2.31 -24.35
N ALA A 19 -1.00 -2.79 -25.04
CA ALA A 19 0.36 -2.77 -24.53
C ALA A 19 0.92 -1.34 -24.38
N SER A 20 0.53 -0.41 -25.26
CA SER A 20 0.92 1.00 -25.22
C SER A 20 0.28 1.79 -24.07
N ASP A 21 -0.84 1.30 -23.54
CA ASP A 21 -1.50 1.98 -22.42
C ASP A 21 -0.62 1.96 -21.15
N ARG A 22 -0.58 3.11 -20.49
CA ARG A 22 0.11 3.28 -19.21
C ARG A 22 -0.89 3.09 -18.07
N VAL A 23 -0.47 2.34 -17.04
CA VAL A 23 -1.24 2.15 -15.81
C VAL A 23 -0.57 2.97 -14.72
N VAL A 24 -1.34 3.89 -14.12
CA VAL A 24 -0.90 4.71 -13.01
C VAL A 24 -1.70 4.36 -11.75
N LEU A 25 -1.07 4.50 -10.59
CA LEU A 25 -1.76 4.35 -9.31
C LEU A 25 -2.38 5.70 -8.93
N VAL A 26 -3.66 5.66 -8.58
CA VAL A 26 -4.41 6.82 -8.08
C VAL A 26 -4.91 6.54 -6.65
N PRO A 27 -5.21 7.59 -5.87
CA PRO A 27 -5.85 7.40 -4.57
C PRO A 27 -7.16 6.62 -4.71
N GLY A 28 -7.41 5.73 -3.74
CA GLY A 28 -8.65 4.95 -3.69
C GLY A 28 -9.84 5.77 -3.19
N PRO A 29 -10.97 5.11 -2.92
CA PRO A 29 -12.14 5.74 -2.34
C PRO A 29 -11.84 6.47 -1.01
N PRO A 30 -12.52 7.60 -0.72
CA PRO A 30 -12.27 8.39 0.50
C PRO A 30 -12.36 7.59 1.80
N GLU A 31 -13.26 6.61 1.88
CA GLU A 31 -13.44 5.73 3.03
C GLU A 31 -12.23 4.84 3.28
N GLU A 32 -11.60 4.30 2.24
CA GLU A 32 -10.39 3.49 2.37
C GLU A 32 -9.20 4.35 2.79
N ILE A 33 -9.08 5.55 2.22
CA ILE A 33 -8.07 6.54 2.59
C ILE A 33 -8.21 6.92 4.07
N ALA A 34 -9.44 7.16 4.53
CA ALA A 34 -9.73 7.49 5.92
C ALA A 34 -9.30 6.37 6.88
N VAL A 35 -9.53 5.10 6.53
CA VAL A 35 -9.09 3.94 7.32
C VAL A 35 -7.57 3.88 7.41
N VAL A 36 -6.85 4.07 6.30
CA VAL A 36 -5.38 4.08 6.32
C VAL A 36 -4.85 5.22 7.20
N ARG A 37 -5.35 6.44 7.02
CA ARG A 37 -4.98 7.59 7.85
C ARG A 37 -5.26 7.35 9.33
N TRP A 38 -6.39 6.73 9.64
CA TRP A 38 -6.76 6.38 11.01
C TRP A 38 -5.79 5.35 11.60
N ILE A 39 -5.42 4.29 10.87
CA ILE A 39 -4.44 3.27 11.30
C ILE A 39 -3.12 3.93 11.69
N PHE A 40 -2.56 4.77 10.82
CA PHE A 40 -1.32 5.48 11.09
C PHE A 40 -1.44 6.40 12.31
N SER A 41 -2.53 7.15 12.43
CA SER A 41 -2.79 8.01 13.58
C SER A 41 -2.84 7.22 14.90
N GLN A 42 -3.52 6.07 14.92
CA GLN A 42 -3.58 5.23 16.13
C GLN A 42 -2.23 4.64 16.48
N PHE A 43 -1.46 4.20 15.49
CA PHE A 43 -0.15 3.60 15.71
C PHE A 43 0.85 4.63 16.25
N VAL A 44 0.87 5.84 15.69
CA VAL A 44 1.71 6.95 16.20
C VAL A 44 1.31 7.37 17.61
N LYS A 45 0.03 7.20 17.99
CA LYS A 45 -0.46 7.40 19.37
C LYS A 45 -0.08 6.27 20.34
N GLY A 46 0.69 5.27 19.90
CA GLY A 46 1.19 4.18 20.74
C GLY A 46 0.31 2.94 20.79
N LYS A 47 -0.78 2.86 20.01
CA LYS A 47 -1.58 1.62 19.96
C LYS A 47 -0.82 0.51 19.25
N SER A 48 -0.86 -0.68 19.84
CA SER A 48 -0.32 -1.88 19.22
C SER A 48 -1.14 -2.29 17.98
N ARG A 49 -0.52 -3.06 17.08
CA ARG A 49 -1.22 -3.63 15.91
C ARG A 49 -2.44 -4.45 16.31
N ILE A 50 -2.38 -5.16 17.44
CA ILE A 50 -3.49 -6.01 17.93
C ILE A 50 -4.68 -5.14 18.36
N GLU A 51 -4.44 -4.04 19.06
CA GLU A 51 -5.50 -3.11 19.45
C GLU A 51 -6.15 -2.44 18.24
N ILE A 52 -5.34 -2.06 17.25
CA ILE A 52 -5.85 -1.50 15.98
C ILE A 52 -6.74 -2.52 15.26
N VAL A 53 -6.30 -3.78 15.16
CA VAL A 53 -7.09 -4.87 14.57
C VAL A 53 -8.42 -5.06 15.30
N ARG A 54 -8.38 -5.15 16.64
CA ARG A 54 -9.59 -5.30 17.46
C ARG A 54 -10.56 -4.15 17.24
N ALA A 55 -10.05 -2.91 17.20
CA ALA A 55 -10.88 -1.74 16.99
C ALA A 55 -11.51 -1.69 15.58
N LEU A 56 -10.76 -2.06 14.53
CA LEU A 56 -11.30 -2.12 13.16
C LEU A 56 -12.38 -3.20 13.02
N ASN A 57 -12.09 -4.41 13.50
CA ASN A 57 -13.02 -5.53 13.42
C ASN A 57 -14.28 -5.29 14.27
N LYS A 58 -14.15 -4.66 15.46
CA LYS A 58 -15.30 -4.28 16.30
C LYS A 58 -16.22 -3.26 15.60
N ARG A 59 -15.67 -2.41 14.73
CA ARG A 59 -16.43 -1.45 13.92
C ARG A 59 -17.03 -2.06 12.66
N GLY A 60 -16.78 -3.34 12.37
CA GLY A 60 -17.22 -3.99 11.14
C GLY A 60 -16.50 -3.51 9.88
N VAL A 61 -15.36 -2.82 10.01
CA VAL A 61 -14.59 -2.33 8.85
C VAL A 61 -13.87 -3.51 8.21
N LEU A 62 -14.14 -3.75 6.93
CA LEU A 62 -13.48 -4.77 6.13
C LEU A 62 -12.31 -4.18 5.35
N THR A 63 -11.37 -5.03 4.97
CA THR A 63 -10.30 -4.69 4.02
C THR A 63 -10.87 -4.56 2.59
N GLU A 64 -10.10 -3.99 1.66
CA GLU A 64 -10.42 -3.93 0.21
C GLU A 64 -10.81 -5.30 -0.37
N MET A 65 -10.29 -6.40 0.20
CA MET A 65 -10.63 -7.77 -0.19
C MET A 65 -11.90 -8.33 0.46
N GLY A 66 -12.65 -7.53 1.20
CA GLY A 66 -13.83 -7.97 1.96
C GLY A 66 -13.49 -8.88 3.16
N ARG A 67 -12.24 -8.85 3.64
CA ARG A 67 -11.77 -9.70 4.75
C ARG A 67 -11.62 -8.90 6.04
N THR A 68 -11.70 -9.57 7.17
CA THR A 68 -11.38 -8.99 8.48
C THR A 68 -9.91 -8.58 8.58
N TRP A 69 -9.62 -7.63 9.45
CA TRP A 69 -8.25 -7.19 9.71
C TRP A 69 -7.49 -8.21 10.54
N THR A 70 -6.21 -8.38 10.23
CA THR A 70 -5.27 -9.23 10.96
C THR A 70 -4.04 -8.40 11.31
N SER A 71 -3.22 -8.86 12.27
CA SER A 71 -1.98 -8.14 12.59
C SER A 71 -1.04 -8.04 11.39
N ASN A 72 -1.06 -9.03 10.49
CA ASN A 72 -0.23 -9.03 9.29
C ASN A 72 -0.71 -8.03 8.23
N THR A 73 -2.04 -7.86 8.07
CA THR A 73 -2.56 -6.84 7.15
C THR A 73 -2.26 -5.43 7.66
N VAL A 74 -2.44 -5.17 8.96
CA VAL A 74 -2.05 -3.88 9.57
C VAL A 74 -0.54 -3.65 9.44
N HIS A 75 0.30 -4.66 9.69
CA HIS A 75 1.74 -4.56 9.48
C HIS A 75 2.08 -4.21 8.03
N THR A 76 1.40 -4.82 7.06
CA THR A 76 1.60 -4.54 5.63
C THR A 76 1.25 -3.09 5.29
N VAL A 77 0.13 -2.57 5.82
CA VAL A 77 -0.27 -1.16 5.66
C VAL A 77 0.78 -0.22 6.22
N LEU A 78 1.25 -0.45 7.46
CA LEU A 78 2.24 0.42 8.11
C LEU A 78 3.60 0.46 7.38
N ASN A 79 3.93 -0.57 6.60
CA ASN A 79 5.20 -0.67 5.86
C ASN A 79 5.08 -0.32 4.36
N ASN A 80 3.89 0.07 3.90
CA ASN A 80 3.66 0.34 2.48
C ASN A 80 4.02 1.80 2.13
N GLU A 81 5.17 1.98 1.50
CA GLU A 81 5.66 3.30 1.09
C GLU A 81 4.80 3.96 -0.01
N ARG A 82 3.86 3.24 -0.63
CA ARG A 82 2.94 3.84 -1.61
C ARG A 82 2.09 4.96 -1.02
N TYR A 83 1.81 4.90 0.28
CA TYR A 83 1.01 5.94 0.93
C TYR A 83 1.72 7.30 1.01
N ILE A 84 3.05 7.33 0.89
CA ILE A 84 3.86 8.55 0.78
C ILE A 84 4.30 8.85 -0.66
N GLY A 85 3.70 8.18 -1.65
CA GLY A 85 3.99 8.39 -3.07
C GLY A 85 5.15 7.57 -3.62
N ASN A 86 5.72 6.64 -2.85
CA ASN A 86 6.87 5.85 -3.29
C ASN A 86 6.44 4.47 -3.79
N ILE A 87 6.93 4.06 -4.95
CA ILE A 87 6.74 2.71 -5.47
C ILE A 87 8.05 1.93 -5.29
N VAL A 88 7.98 0.82 -4.56
CA VAL A 88 9.14 -0.06 -4.33
C VAL A 88 8.87 -1.43 -4.95
N TRP A 89 9.76 -1.89 -5.81
CA TRP A 89 9.70 -3.21 -6.44
C TRP A 89 11.04 -3.94 -6.37
N ASN A 90 11.10 -5.11 -7.01
CA ASN A 90 12.26 -6.01 -6.96
C ASN A 90 12.61 -6.49 -5.53
N ARG A 91 11.61 -6.63 -4.64
CA ARG A 91 11.82 -7.16 -3.27
C ARG A 91 12.06 -8.67 -3.24
N LYS A 92 11.58 -9.38 -4.26
CA LYS A 92 11.73 -10.82 -4.45
C LYS A 92 12.03 -11.07 -5.91
N SER A 93 12.84 -12.07 -6.18
CA SER A 93 13.12 -12.56 -7.53
C SER A 93 12.83 -14.05 -7.60
N GLU A 94 12.50 -14.51 -8.81
CA GLU A 94 12.38 -15.91 -9.14
C GLU A 94 13.10 -16.08 -10.47
N LYS A 95 14.23 -16.78 -10.45
CA LYS A 95 14.98 -17.09 -11.67
C LYS A 95 14.28 -18.26 -12.38
N LEU A 96 14.49 -18.40 -13.69
CA LEU A 96 13.93 -19.50 -14.46
C LEU A 96 14.24 -20.85 -13.79
N HIS A 97 13.20 -21.64 -13.48
CA HIS A 97 13.26 -22.90 -12.72
C HIS A 97 13.92 -22.83 -11.32
N GLY A 98 14.14 -21.63 -10.79
CA GLY A 98 14.72 -21.41 -9.47
C GLY A 98 13.66 -21.27 -8.37
N LYS A 99 14.10 -21.36 -7.11
CA LYS A 99 13.25 -21.02 -5.97
C LYS A 99 13.11 -19.51 -5.86
N ARG A 100 11.92 -19.03 -5.47
CA ARG A 100 11.69 -17.63 -5.15
C ARG A 100 12.58 -17.18 -3.97
N ALA A 101 13.43 -16.19 -4.20
CA ALA A 101 14.34 -15.62 -3.21
C ALA A 101 13.92 -14.20 -2.82
N ARG A 102 14.28 -13.79 -1.58
CA ARG A 102 14.19 -12.37 -1.19
C ARG A 102 15.45 -11.66 -1.65
N ASN A 103 15.28 -10.51 -2.29
CA ASN A 103 16.41 -9.71 -2.74
C ASN A 103 16.93 -8.83 -1.59
N PRO A 104 18.25 -8.57 -1.53
CA PRO A 104 18.80 -7.63 -0.57
C PRO A 104 18.24 -6.23 -0.82
N ALA A 105 18.21 -5.39 0.22
CA ALA A 105 17.67 -4.04 0.15
C ALA A 105 18.38 -3.15 -0.89
N SER A 106 19.68 -3.39 -1.14
CA SER A 106 20.46 -2.71 -2.17
C SER A 106 19.97 -2.99 -3.60
N ALA A 107 19.31 -4.13 -3.83
CA ALA A 107 18.73 -4.48 -5.13
C ALA A 107 17.28 -3.99 -5.28
N TRP A 108 16.67 -3.43 -4.22
CA TRP A 108 15.32 -2.90 -4.32
C TRP A 108 15.33 -1.63 -5.15
N VAL A 109 14.44 -1.57 -6.13
CA VAL A 109 14.26 -0.36 -6.91
C VAL A 109 13.14 0.45 -6.28
N ARG A 110 13.44 1.69 -5.92
CA ARG A 110 12.51 2.64 -5.34
C ARG A 110 12.39 3.83 -6.28
N ALA A 111 11.18 4.08 -6.76
CA ALA A 111 10.85 5.34 -7.41
C ALA A 111 10.09 6.22 -6.40
N GLU A 112 10.65 7.39 -6.12
CA GLU A 112 10.03 8.37 -5.24
C GLU A 112 9.00 9.22 -5.99
N LYS A 113 7.98 9.73 -5.29
CA LYS A 113 6.94 10.64 -5.84
C LYS A 113 6.30 10.14 -7.14
N SER A 114 6.13 8.83 -7.28
CA SER A 114 5.62 8.18 -8.49
C SER A 114 4.11 8.00 -8.49
N CYS A 115 3.46 8.21 -7.34
CA CYS A 115 2.00 8.25 -7.23
C CYS A 115 1.58 9.33 -6.24
N GLU A 116 0.31 9.72 -6.32
CA GLU A 116 -0.24 10.73 -5.41
C GLU A 116 -0.22 10.22 -3.96
N PRO A 117 0.41 10.95 -3.02
CA PRO A 117 0.50 10.54 -1.63
C PRO A 117 -0.82 10.78 -0.90
N ILE A 118 -1.26 9.80 -0.11
CA ILE A 118 -2.44 9.96 0.76
C ILE A 118 -2.07 10.31 2.21
N LEU A 119 -0.78 10.22 2.55
CA LEU A 119 -0.21 10.48 3.88
C LEU A 119 1.02 11.39 3.78
N ASP A 120 1.18 12.27 4.77
CA ASP A 120 2.42 13.04 4.96
C ASP A 120 3.59 12.10 5.29
N ARG A 121 4.72 12.30 4.61
CA ARG A 121 5.98 11.59 4.83
C ARG A 121 6.40 11.61 6.31
N LYS A 122 6.17 12.72 7.03
CA LYS A 122 6.49 12.84 8.46
C LYS A 122 5.71 11.85 9.33
N VAL A 123 4.42 11.65 9.03
CA VAL A 123 3.57 10.71 9.78
C VAL A 123 4.04 9.27 9.55
N PHE A 124 4.35 8.94 8.29
CA PHE A 124 4.86 7.61 7.93
C PHE A 124 6.20 7.30 8.63
N LEU A 125 7.14 8.25 8.63
CA LEU A 125 8.44 8.09 9.28
C LEU A 125 8.31 7.93 10.80
N ARG A 126 7.42 8.70 11.44
CA ARG A 126 7.12 8.53 12.88
C ARG A 126 6.57 7.14 13.17
N ALA A 127 5.63 6.66 12.37
CA ALA A 127 5.09 5.31 12.53
C ALA A 127 6.20 4.25 12.40
N ARG A 128 7.13 4.41 11.46
CA ARG A 128 8.27 3.48 11.32
C ARG A 128 9.27 3.53 12.47
N ALA A 129 9.42 4.67 13.14
CA ALA A 129 10.33 4.81 14.28
C ALA A 129 9.80 4.12 15.54
N VAL A 130 8.48 3.91 15.62
CA VAL A 130 7.81 3.22 16.75
C VAL A 130 7.77 1.70 16.55
N ALA A 131 7.85 1.23 15.30
CA ALA A 131 7.66 -0.17 14.91
C ALA A 131 8.90 -1.04 15.11
#